data_AF-A0A918H2Q2-F1
#
_entry.id   AF-A0A918H2Q2-F1
#
_cell.length_a   1.000
_cell.length_b   1.000
_cell.length_c   1.000
_cell.angle_alpha   90.00
_cell.angle_beta   90.00
_cell.angle_gamma   90.00
#
_symmetry.space_group_name_H-M   'P 1'
#
loop_
_entity.id
_entity.type
_entity.pdbx_description
1 polymer ?
#
loop_
_entity_poly.entity_id
_entity_poly.type
_entity_poly.pdbx_seq_one_letter_code
_entity_poly.pdbx_strand_id
1 'polypeptide(L)'
;MTRMGMLTYMKRTTIKIDDALDARMRHEAARRGLTISEWTREAIAAHLPGEGEGSPVRRRVFHSTGSGDSGRGDIAERMEELLAGLAGGPDVADEDRTPGTQHPRLSA
;
A
#
# COMPACT_ATOMS: atom_id res chain seq x y z
N MET A 1 -14.24 2.38 -41.30
CA MET A 1 -13.36 1.21 -41.17
C MET A 1 -13.35 0.80 -39.70
N THR A 2 -14.07 -0.26 -39.39
CA THR A 2 -14.20 -0.84 -38.05
C THR A 2 -12.82 -1.21 -37.51
N ARG A 3 -12.41 -0.65 -36.37
CA ARG A 3 -11.20 -1.04 -35.64
C ARG A 3 -11.44 -2.45 -35.10
N MET A 4 -11.15 -3.43 -35.93
CA MET A 4 -11.13 -4.86 -35.62
C MET A 4 -10.39 -5.05 -34.29
N GLY A 5 -11.05 -5.75 -33.37
CA GLY A 5 -10.65 -5.88 -31.99
C GLY A 5 -9.20 -6.34 -31.81
N MET A 6 -8.43 -5.53 -31.10
CA MET A 6 -7.28 -5.98 -30.33
C MET A 6 -7.84 -6.71 -29.10
N LEU A 7 -8.49 -7.86 -29.32
CA LEU A 7 -8.77 -8.79 -28.24
C LEU A 7 -7.40 -9.36 -27.87
N THR A 8 -6.71 -8.70 -26.93
CA THR A 8 -5.44 -9.15 -26.39
C THR A 8 -5.69 -10.53 -25.79
N TYR A 9 -5.43 -11.59 -26.55
CA TYR A 9 -5.63 -12.95 -26.07
C TYR A 9 -4.56 -13.25 -25.01
N MET A 10 -4.90 -12.97 -23.75
CA MET A 10 -4.07 -13.37 -22.62
C MET A 10 -4.07 -14.90 -22.54
N LYS A 11 -2.89 -15.52 -22.51
CA LYS A 11 -2.78 -16.96 -22.31
C LYS A 11 -3.18 -17.32 -20.87
N ARG A 12 -4.08 -18.28 -20.71
CA ARG A 12 -4.43 -18.86 -19.41
C ARG A 12 -3.36 -19.86 -18.99
N THR A 13 -2.74 -19.63 -17.85
CA THR A 13 -1.74 -20.52 -17.26
C THR A 13 -2.28 -21.07 -15.94
N THR A 14 -2.30 -22.39 -15.79
CA THR A 14 -2.60 -23.05 -14.52
C THR A 14 -1.29 -23.35 -13.80
N ILE A 15 -1.11 -22.79 -12.60
CA ILE A 15 0.06 -23.01 -11.75
C ILE A 15 -0.35 -23.70 -10.45
N LYS A 16 0.52 -24.55 -9.90
CA LYS A 16 0.33 -25.13 -8.56
C LYS A 16 0.91 -24.16 -7.54
N ILE A 17 0.15 -23.88 -6.49
CA ILE A 17 0.53 -23.03 -5.37
C ILE A 17 0.00 -23.65 -4.07
N ASP A 18 0.65 -23.36 -2.95
CA ASP A 18 0.17 -23.79 -1.64
C ASP A 18 -1.12 -23.02 -1.25
N ASP A 19 -2.00 -23.65 -0.47
CA ASP A 19 -3.28 -23.07 -0.05
C ASP A 19 -3.11 -21.76 0.73
N ALA A 20 -2.06 -21.67 1.56
CA ALA A 20 -1.74 -20.44 2.30
C ALA A 20 -1.39 -19.28 1.36
N LEU A 21 -0.74 -19.56 0.23
CA LEU A 21 -0.41 -18.56 -0.77
C LEU A 21 -1.65 -18.13 -1.55
N ASP A 22 -2.55 -19.06 -1.89
CA ASP A 22 -3.84 -18.73 -2.53
C ASP A 22 -4.69 -17.81 -1.64
N ALA A 23 -4.79 -18.13 -0.33
CA ALA A 23 -5.53 -17.31 0.63
C ALA A 23 -4.98 -15.88 0.72
N ARG A 24 -3.65 -15.74 0.80
CA ARG A 24 -2.99 -14.43 0.84
C ARG A 24 -3.20 -13.64 -0.46
N MET A 25 -3.12 -14.31 -1.61
CA MET A 25 -3.36 -13.71 -2.92
C MET A 25 -4.79 -13.17 -3.05
N ARG A 26 -5.79 -13.94 -2.62
CA ARG A 26 -7.20 -13.50 -2.60
C ARG A 26 -7.41 -12.29 -1.71
N HIS A 27 -6.80 -12.29 -0.52
CA HIS A 27 -6.91 -11.18 0.41
C HIS A 27 -6.31 -9.90 -0.20
N GLU A 28 -5.13 -9.98 -0.80
CA GLU A 28 -4.48 -8.79 -1.38
C GLU A 28 -5.23 -8.27 -2.61
N ALA A 29 -5.75 -9.15 -3.47
CA ALA A 29 -6.58 -8.76 -4.59
C ALA A 29 -7.85 -8.04 -4.12
N ALA A 30 -8.57 -8.60 -3.12
CA ALA A 30 -9.76 -7.98 -2.54
C ALA A 30 -9.45 -6.62 -1.88
N ARG A 31 -8.35 -6.54 -1.11
CA ARG A 31 -7.90 -5.30 -0.46
C ARG A 31 -7.65 -4.18 -1.47
N ARG A 32 -7.18 -4.50 -2.68
CA ARG A 32 -6.89 -3.53 -3.75
C ARG A 32 -8.03 -3.35 -4.75
N GLY A 33 -9.14 -4.10 -4.60
CA GLY A 33 -10.25 -4.09 -5.57
C GLY A 33 -9.87 -4.64 -6.95
N LEU A 34 -8.85 -5.50 -7.03
CA LEU A 34 -8.37 -6.11 -8.28
C LEU A 34 -8.87 -7.55 -8.41
N THR A 35 -8.89 -8.05 -9.64
CA THR A 35 -9.06 -9.50 -9.85
C THR A 35 -7.78 -10.24 -9.45
N ILE A 36 -7.92 -11.51 -9.06
CA ILE A 36 -6.77 -12.38 -8.77
C ILE A 36 -5.78 -12.37 -9.93
N SER A 37 -6.26 -12.57 -11.16
CA SER A 37 -5.39 -12.61 -12.34
C SER A 37 -4.67 -11.29 -12.63
N GLU A 38 -5.29 -10.15 -12.31
CA GLU A 38 -4.67 -8.83 -12.45
C GLU A 38 -3.58 -8.62 -11.42
N TRP A 39 -3.90 -8.88 -10.15
CA TRP A 39 -2.92 -8.83 -9.07
C TRP A 39 -1.75 -9.79 -9.31
N THR A 40 -2.00 -11.02 -9.76
CA THR A 40 -0.95 -12.00 -10.08
C THR A 40 -0.03 -11.49 -11.19
N ARG A 41 -0.57 -10.85 -12.23
CA ARG A 41 0.26 -10.30 -13.32
C ARG A 41 1.14 -9.15 -12.83
N GLU A 42 0.59 -8.23 -12.04
CA GLU A 42 1.37 -7.15 -11.43
C GLU A 42 2.48 -7.70 -10.54
N ALA A 43 2.15 -8.68 -9.70
CA ALA A 43 3.11 -9.33 -8.81
C ALA A 43 4.23 -10.00 -9.62
N ILE A 44 3.92 -10.75 -10.69
CA ILE A 44 4.94 -11.39 -11.54
C ILE A 44 5.81 -10.33 -12.24
N ALA A 45 5.20 -9.31 -12.86
CA ALA A 45 5.93 -8.26 -13.56
C ALA A 45 6.90 -7.51 -12.66
N ALA A 46 6.52 -7.24 -11.40
CA ALA A 46 7.39 -6.60 -10.42
C ALA A 46 8.64 -7.43 -10.06
N HIS A 47 8.61 -8.75 -10.25
CA HIS A 47 9.74 -9.65 -9.99
C HIS A 47 10.55 -9.98 -11.25
N LEU A 48 10.07 -9.62 -12.44
CA LEU A 48 10.82 -9.79 -13.68
C LEU A 48 11.75 -8.60 -13.92
N PRO A 49 13.00 -8.83 -14.37
CA PRO A 49 13.89 -7.74 -14.72
C PRO A 49 13.41 -7.04 -16.00
N GLY A 50 13.12 -5.73 -15.91
CA GLY A 50 13.05 -4.85 -17.08
C GLY A 50 11.69 -4.65 -17.76
N GLU A 51 10.58 -5.15 -17.21
CA GLU A 51 9.25 -5.05 -17.84
C GLU A 51 8.32 -4.06 -17.13
N GLY A 52 8.75 -2.79 -17.05
CA GLY A 52 7.80 -1.67 -16.94
C GLY A 52 7.42 -1.23 -18.34
N GLU A 53 6.21 -1.54 -18.79
CA GLU A 53 5.74 -1.26 -20.14
C GLU A 53 5.72 0.27 -20.38
N GLY A 54 6.75 0.79 -21.05
CA GLY A 54 6.76 2.14 -21.61
C GLY A 54 7.90 3.10 -21.28
N SER A 55 9.10 2.69 -20.83
CA SER A 55 10.21 3.66 -20.72
C SER A 55 11.59 3.10 -21.10
N PRO A 56 12.26 3.68 -22.12
CA PRO A 56 13.72 3.60 -22.18
C PRO A 56 14.28 4.52 -21.07
N VAL A 57 15.43 4.15 -20.50
CA VAL A 57 16.14 4.85 -19.40
C VAL A 57 15.46 4.60 -18.03
N ARG A 58 16.10 4.10 -16.97
CA ARG A 58 17.44 4.37 -16.46
C ARG A 58 17.95 3.18 -15.65
N ARG A 59 19.27 2.98 -15.68
CA ARG A 59 20.05 2.39 -14.58
C ARG A 59 19.47 2.95 -13.27
N ARG A 60 18.82 2.13 -12.45
CA ARG A 60 18.38 2.53 -11.10
C ARG A 60 19.66 2.75 -10.29
N VAL A 61 20.20 3.96 -10.40
CA VAL A 61 21.13 4.47 -9.40
C VAL A 61 20.26 4.65 -8.16
N PHE A 62 20.50 3.84 -7.14
CA PHE A 62 19.87 4.05 -5.84
C PHE A 62 20.34 5.41 -5.33
N HIS A 63 19.48 6.43 -5.44
CA HIS A 63 19.68 7.72 -4.76
C HIS A 63 19.31 7.59 -3.26
N SER A 64 19.64 6.46 -2.63
CA SER A 64 19.33 6.20 -1.23
C SER A 64 20.48 6.56 -0.29
N THR A 65 21.62 7.03 -0.82
CA THR A 65 22.66 7.63 0.02
C THR A 65 22.15 8.97 0.54
N GLY A 66 21.76 9.03 1.82
CA GLY A 66 21.26 10.24 2.47
C GLY A 66 19.74 10.39 2.52
N SER A 67 18.95 9.45 1.98
CA SER A 67 17.49 9.42 2.17
C SER A 67 17.15 8.93 3.59
N GLY A 68 17.39 9.80 4.57
CA GLY A 68 17.40 9.50 6.00
C GLY A 68 18.43 10.33 6.78
N ASP A 69 19.28 11.10 6.10
CA ASP A 69 20.16 12.06 6.76
C ASP A 69 19.36 13.28 7.20
N SER A 70 19.09 13.34 8.50
CA SER A 70 18.45 14.48 9.15
C SER A 70 19.39 15.68 9.31
N GLY A 71 20.67 15.55 8.92
CA GLY A 71 21.75 16.51 9.21
C GLY A 71 22.22 16.47 10.66
N ARG A 72 21.67 15.57 11.48
CA ARG A 72 22.03 15.39 12.89
C ARG A 72 22.57 13.98 13.12
N GLY A 73 23.75 13.91 13.73
CA GLY A 73 24.44 12.65 14.03
C GLY A 73 23.92 11.94 15.29
N ASP A 74 23.13 12.61 16.12
CA ASP A 74 22.65 12.11 17.43
C ASP A 74 21.26 11.43 17.37
N ILE A 75 20.61 11.40 16.20
CA ILE A 75 19.24 10.85 16.07
C ILE A 75 19.16 9.38 16.49
N ALA A 76 20.18 8.57 16.19
CA ALA A 76 20.21 7.16 16.57
C ALA A 76 20.27 6.97 18.10
N GLU A 77 21.01 7.84 18.79
CA GLU A 77 21.15 7.81 20.25
C GLU A 77 19.88 8.32 20.95
N ARG A 78 19.13 9.23 20.31
CA ARG A 78 17.93 9.87 20.86
C ARG A 78 16.61 9.22 20.42
N MET A 79 16.67 8.07 19.75
CA MET A 79 15.49 7.44 19.16
C MET A 79 14.39 7.17 20.20
N GLU A 80 14.74 6.66 21.39
CA GLU A 80 13.77 6.37 22.46
C GLU A 80 13.14 7.64 23.04
N GLU A 81 13.92 8.70 23.23
CA GLU A 81 13.45 10.00 23.71
C GLU A 81 12.45 10.63 22.71
N LEU A 82 12.80 10.60 21.43
CA LEU A 82 11.96 11.12 20.35
C LEU A 82 10.65 10.32 20.23
N LEU A 83 10.70 8.99 20.34
CA LEU A 83 9.50 8.15 20.31
C LEU A 83 8.62 8.35 21.54
N ALA A 84 9.22 8.48 22.73
CA ALA A 84 8.47 8.72 23.96
C ALA A 84 7.71 10.05 23.91
N GLY A 85 8.28 11.08 23.28
CA GLY A 85 7.59 12.35 23.04
C GLY A 85 6.43 12.27 22.04
N LEU A 86 6.43 11.28 21.13
CA LEU A 86 5.33 11.06 20.18
C LEU A 86 4.22 10.14 20.73
N ALA A 87 4.54 9.26 21.68
CA ALA A 87 3.61 8.26 22.23
C ALA A 87 2.49 8.84 23.13
N GLY A 88 2.49 10.15 23.40
CA GLY A 88 1.46 10.85 24.17
C GLY A 88 0.33 11.47 23.33
N GLY A 89 0.13 11.04 22.09
CA GLY A 89 -1.01 11.47 21.27
C GLY A 89 -2.35 10.98 21.87
N PRO A 90 -3.45 11.74 21.75
CA PRO A 90 -4.73 11.35 22.36
C PRO A 90 -5.13 9.96 21.86
N ASP A 91 -5.40 9.08 22.81
CA ASP A 91 -6.04 7.79 22.55
C ASP A 91 -7.24 8.03 21.62
N VAL A 92 -7.22 7.44 20.43
CA VAL A 92 -8.41 7.26 19.61
C VAL A 92 -9.30 6.25 20.34
N ALA A 93 -9.93 6.72 21.42
CA ALA A 93 -10.87 5.98 22.21
C ALA A 93 -12.25 6.00 21.53
N ASP A 94 -12.73 4.80 21.21
CA ASP A 94 -14.14 4.38 21.18
C ASP A 94 -15.15 5.30 20.47
N GLU A 95 -15.24 5.21 19.14
CA GLU A 95 -16.49 5.57 18.44
C GLU A 95 -17.48 4.40 18.46
N ASP A 96 -18.03 4.10 19.64
CA ASP A 96 -19.24 3.27 19.75
C ASP A 96 -20.19 3.72 20.88
N ARG A 97 -20.25 5.03 21.16
CA ARG A 97 -21.24 5.59 22.09
C ARG A 97 -22.01 6.77 21.49
N THR A 98 -23.09 6.44 20.80
CA THR A 98 -24.29 7.32 20.78
C THR A 98 -25.20 6.83 21.90
N PRO A 99 -25.55 7.65 22.91
CA PRO A 99 -26.84 8.34 22.83
C PRO A 99 -26.91 9.71 23.52
N GLY A 100 -27.85 10.54 23.04
CA GLY A 100 -28.66 11.38 23.94
C GLY A 100 -28.52 12.88 23.78
N THR A 101 -29.23 13.43 22.80
CA THR A 101 -29.74 14.81 22.78
C THR A 101 -30.31 15.22 24.13
N GLN A 102 -29.75 16.26 24.77
CA GLN A 102 -30.52 17.24 25.57
C GLN A 102 -29.88 18.63 25.48
N HIS A 103 -30.64 19.57 24.95
CA HIS A 103 -30.30 20.97 24.77
C HIS A 103 -31.04 21.78 25.85
N PRO A 104 -30.38 22.43 26.81
CA PRO A 104 -31.02 23.49 27.58
C PRO A 104 -30.76 24.83 26.89
N ARG A 105 -31.86 25.50 26.56
CA ARG A 105 -31.93 26.90 26.13
C ARG A 105 -31.76 27.82 27.35
N LEU A 106 -31.05 28.92 27.18
CA LEU A 106 -31.25 30.19 27.88
C LEU A 106 -30.92 31.27 26.84
N SER A 107 -31.89 31.80 26.10
CA SER A 107 -32.87 32.86 26.46
C SER A 107 -32.20 34.18 26.83
N ALA A 108 -32.29 35.11 25.86
CA ALA A 108 -32.41 36.57 25.89
C ALA A 108 -31.59 37.38 26.92
#